data_AF-A0A0T5ZRJ3-F1
#
_entry.id   AF-A0A0T5ZRJ3-F1
#
_cell.length_a   1.000
_cell.length_b   1.000
_cell.length_c   1.000
_cell.angle_alpha   90.00
_cell.angle_beta   90.00
_cell.angle_gamma   90.00
#
_symmetry.space_group_name_H-M   'P 1'
#
loop_
_entity.id
_entity.type
_entity.pdbx_description
1 polymer ?
#
loop_
_entity_poly.entity_id
_entity_poly.type
_entity_poly.pdbx_seq_one_letter_code
_entity_poly.pdbx_strand_id
1 'polypeptide(L)' 'MSDSVLVIGGGIAGIQASLDLAESGARVVLVERAPSIGGKMAVLDKNFPTLDCSICIEAPKMSEVGQPRHRDPLAG' A
#
# COMPACT_ATOMS: atom_id res chain seq x y z
N MET A 1 -1.05 16.01 -10.79
CA MET A 1 -2.50 16.06 -10.52
C MET A 1 -2.73 16.82 -9.21
N SER A 2 -3.83 17.54 -9.05
CA SER A 2 -4.22 18.17 -7.76
C SER A 2 -5.35 17.43 -7.04
N ASP A 3 -5.67 16.23 -7.51
CA ASP A 3 -6.83 15.48 -7.05
C ASP A 3 -6.53 14.68 -5.77
N SER A 4 -7.54 14.58 -4.92
CA SER A 4 -7.51 13.73 -3.73
C SER A 4 -8.18 12.42 -4.05
N VAL A 5 -7.51 11.31 -3.76
CA VAL A 5 -7.96 9.95 -4.08
C VAL A 5 -8.14 9.14 -2.80
N LEU A 6 -9.29 8.48 -2.70
CA LEU A 6 -9.56 7.50 -1.65
C LEU A 6 -9.40 6.10 -2.22
N VAL A 7 -8.49 5.32 -1.64
CA VAL A 7 -8.29 3.90 -1.94
C VAL A 7 -8.89 3.08 -0.80
N ILE A 8 -9.81 2.16 -1.13
CA ILE A 8 -10.48 1.29 -0.17
C ILE A 8 -9.94 -0.13 -0.33
N GLY A 9 -9.35 -0.66 0.74
CA GLY A 9 -8.73 -1.98 0.82
C GLY A 9 -7.20 -1.92 0.77
N GLY A 10 -6.57 -2.25 1.88
CA GLY A 10 -5.11 -2.27 2.09
C GLY A 10 -4.45 -3.59 1.71
N GLY A 11 -4.95 -4.33 0.73
CA GLY A 11 -4.22 -5.45 0.14
C GLY A 11 -3.14 -4.98 -0.84
N ILE A 12 -2.31 -5.89 -1.36
CA ILE A 12 -1.24 -5.58 -2.33
C ILE A 12 -1.67 -4.64 -3.48
N ALA A 13 -2.89 -4.80 -4.01
CA ALA A 13 -3.41 -3.96 -5.07
C ALA A 13 -3.65 -2.51 -4.62
N GLY A 14 -4.30 -2.31 -3.46
CA GLY A 14 -4.57 -0.97 -2.94
C GLY A 14 -3.31 -0.27 -2.43
N ILE A 15 -2.36 -1.02 -1.86
CA ILE A 15 -1.03 -0.52 -1.49
C ILE A 15 -0.32 0.02 -2.75
N GLN A 16 -0.21 -0.79 -3.81
CA GLN A 16 0.49 -0.35 -5.02
C GLN A 16 -0.21 0.84 -5.69
N ALA A 17 -1.55 0.80 -5.81
CA ALA A 17 -2.30 1.92 -6.37
C ALA A 17 -2.06 3.22 -5.57
N SER A 18 -1.94 3.12 -4.25
CA SER A 18 -1.68 4.28 -3.40
C SER A 18 -0.28 4.86 -3.63
N LEU A 19 0.73 3.99 -3.76
CA LEU A 19 2.10 4.40 -4.08
C LEU A 19 2.15 5.08 -5.45
N ASP A 20 1.62 4.44 -6.49
CA ASP A 20 1.65 4.97 -7.87
C ASP A 20 0.94 6.34 -7.96
N LEU A 21 -0.20 6.48 -7.28
CA LEU A 21 -0.97 7.74 -7.24
C LEU A 21 -0.19 8.84 -6.50
N ALA A 22 0.42 8.52 -5.37
CA ALA A 22 1.22 9.48 -4.61
C ALA A 22 2.50 9.89 -5.38
N GLU A 23 3.17 8.96 -6.07
CA GLU A 23 4.28 9.26 -6.98
C GLU A 23 3.85 10.19 -8.13
N SER A 24 2.61 10.06 -8.61
CA SER A 24 2.02 10.97 -9.62
C SER A 24 1.62 12.35 -9.06
N GLY A 25 1.84 12.58 -7.75
CA GLY A 25 1.55 13.82 -7.04
C GLY A 25 0.11 13.95 -6.55
N ALA A 26 -0.68 12.88 -6.56
CA ALA A 26 -2.03 12.90 -5.97
C ALA A 26 -1.97 12.81 -4.44
N ARG A 27 -2.96 13.39 -3.76
CA ARG A 27 -3.13 13.19 -2.30
C ARG A 27 -3.93 11.92 -2.08
N VAL A 28 -3.34 10.91 -1.43
CA VAL A 28 -3.96 9.60 -1.28
C VAL A 28 -4.33 9.31 0.17
N VAL A 29 -5.56 8.85 0.37
CA VAL A 29 -6.02 8.26 1.63
C VAL A 29 -6.27 6.77 1.38
N LEU A 30 -5.53 5.90 2.06
CA LEU A 30 -5.74 4.45 2.04
C LEU A 30 -6.51 4.03 3.30
N VAL A 31 -7.64 3.35 3.11
CA VAL A 31 -8.47 2.84 4.22
C VAL A 31 -8.53 1.32 4.16
N GLU A 32 -8.19 0.66 5.26
CA GLU A 32 -8.32 -0.79 5.44
C GLU A 32 -9.27 -1.06 6.62
N ARG A 33 -10.09 -2.10 6.48
CA ARG A 33 -11.03 -2.54 7.51
C ARG A 33 -10.32 -3.25 8.67
N ALA A 34 -9.33 -4.08 8.35
CA ALA A 34 -8.55 -4.83 9.31
C ALA A 34 -7.56 -3.93 10.08
N PRO A 35 -7.08 -4.36 11.26
CA PRO A 35 -6.09 -3.61 12.03
C PRO A 35 -4.73 -3.45 11.33
N SER A 36 -4.48 -4.20 10.26
CA SER A 36 -3.25 -4.16 9.47
C SER A 36 -3.58 -4.24 7.98
N ILE A 37 -2.74 -3.58 7.19
CA ILE A 37 -2.67 -3.76 5.73
C ILE A 37 -1.95 -5.08 5.38
N GLY A 38 -1.98 -5.45 4.11
CA GLY A 38 -1.41 -6.66 3.51
C GLY A 38 -2.46 -7.63 2.94
N GLY A 39 -3.66 -7.63 3.51
CA GLY A 39 -4.78 -8.44 3.01
C GLY A 39 -4.43 -9.94 2.92
N LYS A 40 -4.76 -10.58 1.80
CA LYS A 40 -4.53 -12.03 1.62
C LYS A 40 -3.07 -12.39 1.33
N MET A 41 -2.29 -11.48 0.76
CA MET A 41 -0.90 -11.78 0.39
C MET A 41 -0.04 -11.94 1.64
N ALA A 42 -0.31 -11.15 2.68
CA ALA A 42 0.46 -11.15 3.92
C ALA A 42 0.35 -12.45 4.74
N VAL A 43 -0.65 -13.29 4.45
CA VAL A 43 -0.85 -14.58 5.11
C VAL A 43 -0.40 -15.77 4.25
N LEU A 44 0.08 -15.52 3.04
CA LEU A 44 0.70 -16.54 2.20
C LEU A 44 2.17 -16.69 2.59
N ASP A 45 2.68 -17.92 2.50
CA ASP A 45 4.12 -18.17 2.73
C ASP A 45 4.94 -17.85 1.47
N LYS A 46 4.43 -18.28 0.31
CA LYS A 46 5.16 -18.26 -0.97
C LYS A 46 4.26 -17.82 -2.13
N ASN A 47 4.83 -17.05 -3.05
CA ASN A 47 4.15 -16.62 -4.27
C ASN A 47 4.58 -17.47 -5.47
N PHE A 48 3.63 -18.16 -6.11
CA PHE A 48 3.86 -18.77 -7.43
C PHE A 48 4.07 -17.66 -8.49
N PRO A 49 4.91 -17.84 -9.54
CA PRO A 49 5.72 -19.02 -9.88
C PRO A 49 7.11 -19.07 -9.24
N THR A 50 7.59 -17.95 -8.70
CA THR A 50 8.99 -17.79 -8.26
C THR A 50 9.28 -18.44 -6.91
N LEU A 51 8.24 -18.72 -6.12
CA LEU A 51 8.34 -19.22 -4.74
C LEU A 51 9.11 -18.24 -3.82
N ASP A 52 9.03 -16.95 -4.11
CA ASP A 52 9.50 -15.92 -3.19
C ASP A 52 8.63 -15.89 -1.94
N CYS A 53 9.23 -15.60 -0.79
CA CYS A 53 8.47 -15.42 0.44
C CYS A 53 7.54 -14.21 0.30
N SER A 54 6.25 -14.38 0.57
CA SER A 54 5.26 -13.33 0.28
C SER A 54 5.55 -12.05 1.06
N ILE A 55 5.93 -12.19 2.34
CA ILE A 55 6.27 -11.04 3.18
C ILE A 55 7.55 -10.32 2.71
N CYS A 56 8.50 -11.03 2.08
CA CYS A 56 9.72 -10.39 1.56
C CYS A 56 9.41 -9.41 0.42
N ILE A 57 8.36 -9.67 -0.36
CA ILE A 57 7.91 -8.79 -1.45
C ILE A 57 6.96 -7.71 -0.92
N GLU A 58 6.11 -8.05 0.04
CA GLU A 58 5.03 -7.18 0.48
C GLU A 58 5.43 -6.20 1.60
N ALA A 59 6.25 -6.62 2.57
CA ALA A 59 6.64 -5.79 3.70
C ALA A 59 7.33 -4.47 3.32
N PRO A 60 8.22 -4.41 2.29
CA PRO A 60 8.78 -3.13 1.85
C PRO A 60 7.69 -2.14 1.41
N LYS A 61 6.69 -2.61 0.66
CA LYS A 61 5.57 -1.77 0.18
C LYS A 61 4.64 -1.34 1.32
N MET A 62 4.37 -2.24 2.27
CA MET A 62 3.60 -1.91 3.48
C MET A 62 4.28 -0.83 4.32
N SER A 63 5.62 -0.92 4.45
CA SER A 63 6.41 0.09 5.15
C SER A 63 6.35 1.42 4.41
N GLU A 64 6.59 1.40 3.10
CA GLU A 64 6.65 2.60 2.25
C GLU A 64 5.34 3.38 2.23
N VAL A 65 4.20 2.73 2.05
CA VAL A 65 2.88 3.40 2.03
C VAL A 65 2.53 4.02 3.38
N GLY A 66 3.12 3.53 4.48
CA GLY A 66 2.96 4.08 5.82
C GLY A 66 3.86 5.28 6.12
N GLN A 67 4.87 5.57 5.27
CA GLN A 67 5.82 6.63 5.53
C GLN A 67 5.24 8.03 5.29
N PRO A 68 5.70 9.05 6.03
CA PRO A 68 5.23 10.44 5.88
C PRO A 68 5.43 11.01 4.47
N ARG A 69 6.40 10.47 3.72
CA ARG A 69 6.68 10.89 2.33
C ARG A 69 5.52 10.60 1.37
N HIS A 70 4.65 9.65 1.73
CA HIS A 70 3.48 9.22 0.97
C HIS A 70 2.16 9.50 1.70
N ARG A 71 2.23 9.96 2.95
CA ARG A 71 1.09 10.44 3.73
C ARG A 71 0.87 11.90 3.37
N ASP A 72 -0.39 12.29 3.17
CA ASP A 72 -0.83 13.66 2.86
C ASP A 72 0.15 14.74 3.41
N PRO A 73 0.77 15.57 2.54
CA PRO A 73 1.70 16.63 2.97
C PRO A 73 1.11 17.63 3.98
N LEU A 74 -0.22 17.60 4.19
CA LEU A 74 -0.96 18.47 5.09
C LEU A 74 -1.41 17.79 6.40
N ALA A 75 -1.02 16.54 6.66
CA ALA A 75 -1.35 15.83 7.91
C ALA A 75 -0.42 16.18 9.09
N GLY A 76 0.20 17.37 9.06
CA GLY A 76 1.03 17.94 10.13
C GLY A 76 0.31 19.04 10.88
#